data_AF-A0A1B6GVS4-F1
#
_entry.id   AF-A0A1B6GVS4-F1
#
_cell.length_a   1.000
_cell.length_b   1.000
_cell.length_c   1.000
_cell.angle_alpha   90.00
_cell.angle_beta   90.00
_cell.angle_gamma   90.00
#
_symmetry.space_group_name_H-M   'P 1'
#
loop_
_entity.id
_entity.type
_entity.pdbx_description
1 polymer ?
#
loop_
_entity_poly.entity_id
_entity_poly.type
_entity_poly.pdbx_seq_one_letter_code
_entity_poly.pdbx_strand_id
1 'polypeptide(L)'
;MPARFPEVQHQRQEVGSPLSNGSYNGQPYSLDDEVVITGLSGRLPESSNIQEFKDQLFAGVDLITDDERRWPAGMYGLPTRTGKLKDLKHFDATFFGVHAKQAHVMDPQLRMLLELTHEAIIDAGINPQSVRGSKTGVFIGVSASESDEFWTADPELVNGYGLTGCCRAMFPNRISFTFDFTGPSYAIDTACS
;
A
#
# COMPACT_ATOMS: atom_id res chain seq x y z
N MET A 1 -55.94 5.50 -18.24
CA MET A 1 -55.22 4.42 -18.95
C MET A 1 -53.78 4.44 -18.46
N PRO A 2 -53.26 3.39 -17.79
CA PRO A 2 -51.83 3.35 -17.45
C PRO A 2 -51.02 2.83 -18.64
N ALA A 3 -49.85 3.41 -18.87
CA ALA A 3 -48.95 3.02 -19.95
C ALA A 3 -48.27 1.66 -19.65
N ARG A 4 -48.30 0.75 -20.62
CA ARG A 4 -47.53 -0.51 -20.62
C ARG A 4 -46.16 -0.25 -21.25
N PHE A 5 -45.08 -0.63 -20.57
CA PHE A 5 -43.76 -0.77 -21.18
C PHE A 5 -43.56 -2.23 -21.64
N PRO A 6 -42.88 -2.48 -22.78
CA PRO A 6 -42.62 -3.84 -23.26
C PRO A 6 -41.51 -4.53 -22.45
N GLU A 7 -41.66 -5.84 -22.22
CA GLU A 7 -40.64 -6.68 -21.59
C GLU A 7 -39.44 -6.88 -22.53
N VAL A 8 -38.24 -6.64 -22.02
CA VAL A 8 -36.99 -6.95 -22.73
C VAL A 8 -36.58 -8.36 -22.33
N GLN A 9 -36.63 -9.30 -23.28
CA GLN A 9 -36.08 -10.65 -23.10
C GLN A 9 -34.56 -10.61 -23.15
N HIS A 10 -33.90 -10.98 -22.05
CA HIS A 10 -32.46 -11.24 -22.04
C HIS A 10 -32.16 -12.55 -22.79
N GLN A 11 -31.60 -12.46 -23.98
CA GLN A 11 -30.89 -13.59 -24.59
C GLN A 11 -29.53 -13.74 -23.90
N ARG A 12 -29.33 -14.84 -23.17
CA ARG A 12 -27.99 -15.29 -22.76
C ARG A 12 -27.24 -15.76 -24.01
N GLN A 13 -26.25 -14.99 -24.45
CA GLN A 13 -25.22 -15.53 -25.33
C GLN A 13 -24.30 -16.44 -24.51
N GLU A 14 -24.30 -17.73 -24.83
CA GLU A 14 -23.26 -18.64 -24.37
C GLU A 14 -21.94 -18.25 -25.03
N VAL A 15 -20.99 -17.76 -24.23
CA VAL A 15 -19.63 -17.47 -24.68
C VAL A 15 -18.78 -18.71 -24.45
N GLY A 16 -18.11 -19.14 -25.52
CA GLY A 16 -17.41 -20.42 -25.65
C GLY A 16 -16.35 -20.72 -24.59
N SER A 17 -16.04 -22.02 -24.50
CA SER A 17 -15.16 -22.63 -23.52
C SER A 17 -13.79 -21.96 -23.40
N PRO A 18 -13.32 -21.62 -22.18
CA PRO A 18 -11.96 -21.17 -21.97
C PRO A 18 -11.05 -22.41 -21.96
N LEU A 19 -9.89 -22.29 -22.59
CA LEU A 19 -8.61 -22.94 -22.28
C LEU A 19 -7.77 -22.98 -23.58
N SER A 20 -7.21 -21.82 -23.95
CA SER A 20 -5.96 -21.81 -24.69
C SER A 20 -5.16 -20.54 -24.36
N ASN A 21 -3.98 -20.79 -23.79
CA ASN A 21 -2.81 -19.95 -23.57
C ASN A 21 -2.83 -18.48 -24.07
N GLY A 22 -2.51 -17.56 -23.16
CA GLY A 22 -1.83 -16.29 -23.47
C GLY A 22 -2.57 -15.03 -23.00
N SER A 23 -1.85 -14.17 -22.27
CA SER A 23 -2.25 -12.83 -21.81
C SER A 23 -3.23 -12.75 -20.62
N TYR A 24 -2.68 -12.63 -19.41
CA TYR A 24 -3.42 -12.21 -18.20
C TYR A 24 -3.74 -10.71 -18.17
N ASN A 25 -3.33 -9.94 -19.18
CA ASN A 25 -3.69 -8.53 -19.28
C ASN A 25 -5.02 -8.36 -20.02
N GLY A 26 -6.10 -8.22 -19.25
CA GLY A 26 -7.38 -7.72 -19.78
C GLY A 26 -8.53 -8.70 -19.86
N GLN A 27 -8.51 -9.82 -19.11
CA GLN A 27 -9.74 -10.59 -18.92
C GLN A 27 -10.78 -9.70 -18.21
N PRO A 28 -12.01 -9.57 -18.73
CA PRO A 28 -13.09 -8.90 -18.01
C PRO A 28 -13.37 -9.69 -16.73
N TYR A 29 -13.24 -9.05 -15.57
CA TYR A 29 -13.65 -9.65 -14.31
C TYR A 29 -15.18 -9.63 -14.21
N SER A 30 -15.76 -10.73 -13.76
CA SER A 30 -17.17 -10.79 -13.36
C SER A 30 -17.33 -10.36 -11.91
N LEU A 31 -18.50 -9.84 -11.54
CA LEU A 31 -18.87 -9.66 -10.14
C LEU A 31 -18.97 -10.99 -9.38
N ASP A 32 -19.12 -12.09 -10.14
CA ASP A 32 -19.20 -13.45 -9.61
C ASP A 32 -17.83 -14.14 -9.52
N ASP A 33 -16.74 -13.45 -9.88
CA ASP A 33 -15.39 -14.02 -9.76
C ASP A 33 -15.00 -14.18 -8.29
N GLU A 34 -14.34 -15.29 -7.96
CA GLU A 34 -13.83 -15.54 -6.62
C GLU A 34 -12.66 -14.59 -6.29
N VAL A 35 -12.70 -14.02 -5.08
CA VAL A 35 -11.63 -13.14 -4.57
C VAL A 35 -10.82 -13.90 -3.53
N VAL A 36 -9.51 -13.95 -3.74
CA VAL A 36 -8.55 -14.66 -2.87
C VAL A 36 -7.41 -13.74 -2.43
N ILE A 37 -6.89 -13.97 -1.22
CA ILE A 37 -5.66 -13.33 -0.76
C ILE A 37 -4.49 -14.19 -1.22
N THR A 38 -3.65 -13.66 -2.11
CA THR A 38 -2.57 -14.43 -2.75
C THR A 38 -1.19 -14.17 -2.15
N GLY A 39 -0.94 -13.00 -1.57
CA GLY A 39 0.34 -12.67 -0.96
C GLY A 39 0.22 -11.61 0.13
N LEU A 40 1.19 -11.61 1.04
CA LEU A 40 1.21 -10.75 2.22
C LEU A 40 2.65 -10.32 2.57
N SER A 41 2.85 -9.04 2.84
CA SER A 41 4.04 -8.55 3.54
C SER A 41 3.67 -7.44 4.51
N GLY A 42 4.55 -7.17 5.47
CA GLY A 42 4.36 -6.13 6.47
C GLY A 42 5.59 -5.91 7.33
N ARG A 43 5.64 -4.73 7.95
CA ARG A 43 6.50 -4.40 9.09
C ARG A 43 5.59 -4.05 10.26
N LEU A 44 5.87 -4.63 11.42
CA LEU A 44 5.08 -4.47 12.65
C LEU A 44 6.00 -4.13 13.83
N PRO A 45 5.45 -3.75 14.99
CA PRO A 45 6.26 -3.49 16.17
C PRO A 45 7.24 -4.64 16.44
N GLU A 46 8.51 -4.30 16.68
CA GLU A 46 9.61 -5.26 16.89
C GLU A 46 9.77 -6.35 15.82
N SER A 47 9.19 -6.18 14.62
CA SER A 47 9.15 -7.20 13.58
C SER A 47 9.51 -6.63 12.21
N SER A 48 10.69 -6.99 11.71
CA SER A 48 11.22 -6.56 10.41
C SER A 48 10.63 -7.31 9.22
N ASN A 49 9.74 -8.29 9.43
CA ASN A 49 8.96 -8.97 8.40
C ASN A 49 7.83 -9.80 9.04
N ILE A 50 6.95 -10.37 8.22
CA ILE A 50 5.82 -11.19 8.68
C ILE A 50 6.26 -12.48 9.37
N GLN A 51 7.39 -13.06 8.98
CA GLN A 51 7.90 -14.28 9.61
C GLN A 51 8.37 -14.01 11.05
N GLU A 52 9.12 -12.92 11.26
CA GLU A 52 9.48 -12.49 12.61
C GLU A 52 8.24 -12.18 13.45
N PHE A 53 7.27 -11.46 12.88
CA PHE A 53 6.01 -11.17 13.59
C PHE A 53 5.27 -12.44 13.99
N LYS A 54 5.20 -13.43 13.09
CA LYS A 54 4.59 -14.74 13.35
C LYS A 54 5.28 -15.45 14.50
N ASP A 55 6.61 -15.51 14.51
CA ASP A 55 7.37 -16.21 15.54
C ASP A 55 7.17 -15.55 16.91
N GLN A 56 7.18 -14.22 16.95
CA GLN A 56 6.89 -13.45 18.18
C GLN A 56 5.46 -13.65 18.68
N LEU A 57 4.48 -13.68 17.77
CA LEU A 57 3.08 -13.89 18.09
C LEU A 57 2.86 -15.27 18.72
N PHE A 58 3.43 -16.32 18.13
CA PHE A 58 3.32 -17.69 18.68
C PHE A 58 4.11 -17.89 19.98
N ALA A 59 5.18 -17.12 20.19
CA ALA A 59 5.93 -17.10 21.44
C ALA A 59 5.26 -16.29 22.56
N GLY A 60 4.20 -15.52 22.25
CA GLY A 60 3.48 -14.69 23.23
C GLY A 60 4.30 -13.49 23.72
N VAL A 61 5.18 -12.95 22.88
CA VAL A 61 6.05 -11.82 23.24
C VAL A 61 5.28 -10.50 23.13
N ASP A 62 5.39 -9.63 24.13
CA ASP A 62 4.85 -8.27 24.08
C ASP A 62 5.75 -7.37 23.23
N LEU A 63 5.22 -6.89 22.11
CA LEU A 63 5.92 -6.05 21.12
C LEU A 63 5.78 -4.55 21.43
N ILE A 64 5.11 -4.20 22.53
CA ILE A 64 5.00 -2.83 23.02
C ILE A 64 6.19 -2.56 23.94
N THR A 65 6.93 -1.50 23.66
CA THR A 65 8.18 -1.17 24.37
C THR A 65 8.11 0.25 24.96
N ASP A 66 9.01 0.58 25.89
CA ASP A 66 9.11 1.88 26.56
C ASP A 66 10.35 2.70 26.18
N ASP A 67 11.06 2.28 25.13
CA ASP A 67 12.22 3.01 24.61
C ASP A 67 11.86 4.35 23.96
N GLU A 68 12.86 5.22 23.84
CA GLU A 68 12.71 6.60 23.36
C GLU A 68 12.90 6.75 21.84
N ARG A 69 12.68 5.69 21.02
CA ARG A 69 12.93 5.73 19.55
C ARG A 69 12.10 6.76 18.77
N ARG A 70 11.04 7.32 19.36
CA ARG A 70 10.19 8.34 18.72
C ARG A 70 10.27 9.68 19.44
N TRP A 71 10.19 9.66 20.77
CA TRP A 71 10.29 10.82 21.64
C TRP A 71 10.73 10.40 23.05
N PRO A 72 11.19 11.35 23.89
CA PRO A 72 11.56 11.07 25.28
C PRO A 72 10.41 10.47 26.10
N ALA A 73 10.72 9.53 26.99
CA ALA A 73 9.69 8.84 27.77
C ALA A 73 8.88 9.82 28.63
N GLY A 74 7.55 9.72 28.59
CA GLY A 74 6.66 10.57 29.38
C GLY A 74 6.53 12.01 28.87
N MET A 75 7.00 12.32 27.66
CA MET A 75 6.80 13.63 27.01
C MET A 75 5.33 14.04 27.09
N TYR A 76 5.06 15.23 27.63
CA TYR A 76 3.71 15.77 27.87
C TYR A 76 2.77 14.88 28.71
N GLY A 77 3.30 13.96 29.52
CA GLY A 77 2.50 13.01 30.29
C GLY A 77 1.93 11.86 29.45
N LEU A 78 2.44 11.64 28.24
CA LEU A 78 2.08 10.50 27.40
C LEU A 78 2.48 9.16 28.06
N PRO A 79 1.76 8.07 27.78
CA PRO A 79 2.19 6.73 28.14
C PRO A 79 3.59 6.43 27.59
N THR A 80 4.40 5.74 28.39
CA THR A 80 5.77 5.37 27.97
C THR A 80 5.77 4.21 26.97
N ARG A 81 4.76 3.32 27.04
CA ARG A 81 4.67 2.08 26.26
C ARG A 81 3.91 2.30 24.94
N THR A 82 4.58 2.06 23.81
CA THR A 82 3.98 2.12 22.45
C THR A 82 4.59 1.07 21.53
N GLY A 83 3.83 0.61 20.53
CA GLY A 83 4.35 -0.27 19.49
C GLY A 83 5.13 0.53 18.45
N LYS A 84 6.38 0.16 18.18
CA LYS A 84 7.27 0.93 17.30
C LYS A 84 7.93 0.00 16.28
N LEU A 85 7.95 0.41 15.03
CA LEU A 85 8.78 -0.26 14.02
C LEU A 85 10.26 -0.12 14.39
N LYS A 86 11.02 -1.21 14.20
CA LYS A 86 12.47 -1.27 14.44
C LYS A 86 13.23 -0.16 13.73
N ASP A 87 12.87 0.09 12.48
CA ASP A 87 13.52 1.09 11.65
C ASP A 87 12.53 1.80 10.72
N LEU A 88 12.83 3.06 10.39
CA LEU A 88 12.11 3.94 9.47
C LEU A 88 13.05 4.61 8.44
N LYS A 89 14.35 4.37 8.52
CA LYS A 89 15.39 5.07 7.76
C LYS A 89 15.72 4.35 6.46
N HIS A 90 15.65 3.02 6.45
CA HIS A 90 16.02 2.19 5.31
C HIS A 90 15.03 2.35 4.15
N PHE A 91 15.59 2.42 2.93
CA PHE A 91 14.85 2.40 1.68
C PHE A 91 15.80 2.14 0.51
N ASP A 92 15.53 1.15 -0.34
CA ASP A 92 16.28 0.92 -1.58
C ASP A 92 15.87 1.89 -2.69
N ALA A 93 16.34 3.13 -2.58
CA ALA A 93 15.98 4.19 -3.52
C ALA A 93 16.40 3.88 -4.97
N THR A 94 17.52 3.16 -5.18
CA THR A 94 18.02 2.84 -6.52
C THR A 94 17.13 1.83 -7.21
N PHE A 95 16.68 0.78 -6.49
CA PHE A 95 15.75 -0.20 -7.03
C PHE A 95 14.43 0.43 -7.52
N PHE A 96 13.89 1.38 -6.74
CA PHE A 96 12.64 2.07 -7.08
C PHE A 96 12.83 3.28 -8.01
N GLY A 97 14.03 3.53 -8.52
CA GLY A 97 14.31 4.65 -9.44
C GLY A 97 14.08 6.03 -8.80
N VAL A 98 14.25 6.14 -7.48
CA VAL A 98 14.06 7.39 -6.73
C VAL A 98 15.41 8.07 -6.54
N HIS A 99 15.51 9.34 -6.96
CA HIS A 99 16.71 10.13 -6.74
C HIS A 99 16.93 10.40 -5.24
N ALA A 100 18.19 10.39 -4.77
CA ALA A 100 18.54 10.50 -3.35
C ALA A 100 17.90 11.72 -2.64
N LYS A 101 17.87 12.88 -3.31
CA LYS A 101 17.21 14.09 -2.76
C LYS A 101 15.71 13.90 -2.55
N GLN A 102 15.03 13.18 -3.45
CA GLN A 102 13.62 12.88 -3.31
C GLN A 102 13.40 11.85 -2.20
N ALA A 103 14.22 10.78 -2.16
CA ALA A 103 14.13 9.74 -1.13
C ALA A 103 14.27 10.31 0.29
N HIS A 104 15.10 11.35 0.47
CA HIS A 104 15.30 11.99 1.77
C HIS A 104 14.04 12.67 2.33
N VAL A 105 13.22 13.24 1.44
CA VAL A 105 11.99 13.95 1.81
C VAL A 105 10.71 13.12 1.58
N MET A 106 10.85 11.83 1.30
CA MET A 106 9.70 10.92 1.19
C MET A 106 9.26 10.44 2.57
N ASP A 107 7.95 10.38 2.77
CA ASP A 107 7.37 9.84 3.99
C ASP A 107 7.89 8.40 4.20
N PRO A 108 8.39 8.05 5.41
CA PRO A 108 8.83 6.69 5.72
C PRO A 108 7.78 5.62 5.41
N GLN A 109 6.49 5.92 5.60
CA GLN A 109 5.39 5.03 5.27
C GLN A 109 5.36 4.72 3.78
N LEU A 110 5.54 5.72 2.91
CA LEU A 110 5.57 5.53 1.46
C LEU A 110 6.80 4.72 1.03
N ARG A 111 7.96 4.98 1.64
CA ARG A 111 9.20 4.23 1.38
C ARG A 111 9.03 2.75 1.69
N MET A 112 8.49 2.43 2.87
CA MET A 112 8.19 1.05 3.25
C MET A 112 7.08 0.43 2.39
N LEU A 113 6.03 1.17 2.05
CA LEU A 113 4.94 0.66 1.23
C LEU A 113 5.39 0.19 -0.15
N LEU A 114 6.37 0.88 -0.76
CA LEU A 114 6.96 0.45 -2.04
C LEU A 114 7.66 -0.91 -1.92
N GLU A 115 8.48 -1.10 -0.87
CA GLU A 115 9.16 -2.37 -0.58
C GLU A 115 8.16 -3.48 -0.24
N LEU A 116 7.21 -3.21 0.64
CA LEU A 116 6.21 -4.16 1.09
C LEU A 116 5.28 -4.61 -0.04
N THR A 117 4.93 -3.70 -0.95
CA THR A 117 4.14 -4.07 -2.14
C THR A 117 4.93 -5.00 -3.05
N HIS A 118 6.22 -4.72 -3.27
CA HIS A 118 7.08 -5.60 -4.06
C HIS A 118 7.22 -6.99 -3.42
N GLU A 119 7.47 -7.03 -2.10
CA GLU A 119 7.53 -8.28 -1.33
C GLU A 119 6.23 -9.08 -1.41
N ALA A 120 5.07 -8.42 -1.25
CA ALA A 120 3.76 -9.08 -1.31
C ALA A 120 3.45 -9.67 -2.69
N ILE A 121 3.85 -9.00 -3.77
CA ILE A 121 3.70 -9.53 -5.14
C ILE A 121 4.55 -10.80 -5.33
N ILE A 122 5.78 -10.80 -4.81
CA ILE A 122 6.67 -11.97 -4.89
C ILE A 122 6.17 -13.10 -3.98
N ASP A 123 5.66 -12.80 -2.80
CA ASP A 123 5.05 -13.77 -1.89
C ASP A 123 3.87 -14.50 -2.55
N ALA A 124 3.10 -13.78 -3.38
CA ALA A 124 2.06 -14.38 -4.22
C ALA A 124 2.58 -15.31 -5.35
N GLY A 125 3.90 -15.46 -5.49
CA GLY A 125 4.52 -16.21 -6.58
C GLY A 125 4.42 -15.52 -7.95
N ILE A 126 4.13 -14.22 -7.97
CA ILE A 126 3.93 -13.44 -9.20
C ILE A 126 5.20 -12.64 -9.49
N ASN A 127 5.60 -12.60 -10.76
CA ASN A 127 6.66 -11.70 -11.20
C ASN A 127 6.10 -10.27 -11.30
N PRO A 128 6.65 -9.26 -10.58
CA PRO A 128 6.18 -7.88 -10.68
C PRO A 128 6.18 -7.32 -12.11
N GLN A 129 7.05 -7.83 -13.00
CA GLN A 129 7.08 -7.41 -14.40
C GLN A 129 5.88 -7.94 -15.21
N SER A 130 5.26 -9.06 -14.83
CA SER A 130 4.14 -9.64 -15.58
C SER A 130 2.82 -8.92 -15.35
N VAL A 131 2.73 -8.08 -14.31
CA VAL A 131 1.51 -7.33 -13.94
C VAL A 131 1.57 -5.85 -14.35
N ARG A 132 2.66 -5.41 -15.00
CA ARG A 132 2.76 -4.06 -15.57
C ARG A 132 1.73 -3.86 -16.68
N GLY A 133 1.13 -2.67 -16.72
CA GLY A 133 0.06 -2.29 -17.65
C GLY A 133 -1.29 -2.94 -17.35
N SER A 134 -1.40 -3.75 -16.29
CA SER A 134 -2.66 -4.40 -15.92
C SER A 134 -3.64 -3.40 -15.29
N LYS A 135 -4.94 -3.75 -15.27
CA LYS A 135 -5.98 -2.98 -14.58
C LYS A 135 -6.00 -3.25 -13.07
N THR A 136 -4.83 -3.52 -12.47
CA THR A 136 -4.68 -3.70 -11.02
C THR A 136 -4.99 -2.38 -10.32
N GLY A 137 -5.81 -2.44 -9.27
CA GLY A 137 -6.11 -1.28 -8.42
C GLY A 137 -5.21 -1.23 -7.18
N VAL A 138 -4.99 -0.03 -6.67
CA VAL A 138 -4.24 0.22 -5.42
C VAL A 138 -5.12 1.02 -4.47
N PHE A 139 -5.37 0.45 -3.30
CA PHE A 139 -6.20 1.04 -2.26
C PHE A 139 -5.38 1.09 -0.97
N ILE A 140 -5.08 2.29 -0.47
CA ILE A 140 -4.28 2.49 0.74
C ILE A 140 -5.11 3.18 1.81
N GLY A 141 -5.25 2.52 2.96
CA GLY A 141 -5.76 3.13 4.18
C GLY A 141 -4.69 4.00 4.84
N VAL A 142 -4.93 5.30 4.95
CA VAL A 142 -3.97 6.25 5.56
C VAL A 142 -4.68 7.44 6.19
N SER A 143 -4.46 7.65 7.48
CA SER A 143 -5.13 8.70 8.26
C SER A 143 -4.29 9.96 8.44
N ALA A 144 -2.96 9.83 8.50
CA ALA A 144 -2.04 10.94 8.75
C ALA A 144 -0.76 10.83 7.93
N SER A 145 -0.20 11.99 7.60
CA SER A 145 1.11 12.13 6.98
C SER A 145 1.87 13.20 7.75
N GLU A 146 2.43 12.83 8.90
CA GLU A 146 3.18 13.75 9.78
C GLU A 146 4.44 14.27 9.08
N SER A 147 5.01 13.48 8.16
CA SER A 147 6.16 13.91 7.36
C SER A 147 5.81 15.08 6.44
N ASP A 148 4.59 15.11 5.89
CA ASP A 148 4.14 16.23 5.04
C ASP A 148 4.10 17.54 5.83
N GLU A 149 3.55 17.48 7.04
CA GLU A 149 3.53 18.63 7.96
C GLU A 149 4.94 19.08 8.33
N PHE A 150 5.84 18.13 8.65
CA PHE A 150 7.23 18.45 8.97
C PHE A 150 7.97 19.15 7.83
N TRP A 151 7.87 18.63 6.60
CA TRP A 151 8.58 19.19 5.44
C TRP A 151 7.97 20.50 4.92
N THR A 152 6.72 20.81 5.29
CA THR A 152 6.02 22.03 4.87
C THR A 152 5.96 23.11 5.96
N ALA A 153 6.45 22.83 7.17
CA ALA A 153 6.43 23.75 8.30
C ALA A 153 7.27 25.03 8.07
N ASP A 154 8.39 24.91 7.36
CA ASP A 154 9.27 26.05 7.03
C ASP A 154 9.17 26.41 5.53
N PRO A 155 8.52 27.53 5.17
CA PRO A 155 8.35 27.97 3.78
C PRO A 155 9.66 28.11 3.00
N GLU A 156 10.78 28.41 3.65
CA GLU A 156 12.07 28.60 2.99
C GLU A 156 12.73 27.27 2.58
N LEU A 157 12.36 26.17 3.25
CA LEU A 157 12.91 24.83 3.02
C LEU A 157 12.01 23.94 2.16
N VAL A 158 10.77 24.38 1.90
CA VAL A 158 9.83 23.64 1.05
C VAL A 158 10.42 23.42 -0.33
N ASN A 159 10.48 22.14 -0.72
CA ASN A 159 10.83 21.75 -2.07
C ASN A 159 9.67 20.94 -2.68
N GLY A 160 9.53 20.99 -4.01
CA GLY A 160 8.47 20.26 -4.71
C GLY A 160 8.53 18.75 -4.54
N TYR A 161 9.67 18.18 -4.11
CA TYR A 161 9.80 16.75 -3.86
C TYR A 161 9.06 16.30 -2.61
N GLY A 162 9.01 17.13 -1.56
CA GLY A 162 8.25 16.86 -0.34
C GLY A 162 6.77 16.61 -0.65
N LEU A 163 6.17 17.48 -1.47
CA LEU A 163 4.79 17.30 -1.94
C LEU A 163 4.58 15.95 -2.64
N THR A 164 5.47 15.59 -3.57
CA THR A 164 5.36 14.30 -4.29
C THR A 164 5.71 13.08 -3.44
N GLY A 165 6.35 13.29 -2.29
CA GLY A 165 6.83 12.24 -1.40
C GLY A 165 5.98 12.03 -0.14
N CYS A 166 5.13 13.00 0.22
CA CYS A 166 4.38 12.97 1.48
C CYS A 166 2.87 13.22 1.34
N CYS A 167 2.41 13.82 0.24
CA CYS A 167 0.97 14.05 0.03
C CYS A 167 0.20 12.72 0.08
N ARG A 168 -0.96 12.70 0.75
CA ARG A 168 -1.73 11.46 0.96
C ARG A 168 -2.10 10.73 -0.34
N ALA A 169 -2.38 11.47 -1.41
CA ALA A 169 -2.66 10.88 -2.72
C ALA A 169 -1.45 10.11 -3.29
N MET A 170 -0.23 10.41 -2.85
CA MET A 170 0.99 9.76 -3.33
C MET A 170 1.19 8.36 -2.78
N PHE A 171 0.60 8.00 -1.63
CA PHE A 171 0.70 6.63 -1.10
C PHE A 171 0.26 5.56 -2.12
N PRO A 172 -0.96 5.61 -2.68
CA PRO A 172 -1.37 4.71 -3.75
C PRO A 172 -0.75 5.08 -5.10
N ASN A 173 -0.68 6.37 -5.44
CA ASN A 173 -0.29 6.79 -6.80
C ASN A 173 1.17 6.49 -7.11
N ARG A 174 2.07 6.54 -6.13
CA ARG A 174 3.48 6.18 -6.33
C ARG A 174 3.65 4.68 -6.50
N ILE A 175 2.87 3.85 -5.78
CA ILE A 175 2.82 2.41 -6.02
C ILE A 175 2.34 2.16 -7.45
N SER A 176 1.20 2.73 -7.83
CA SER A 176 0.64 2.58 -9.18
C SER A 176 1.65 3.01 -10.26
N PHE A 177 2.36 4.12 -10.05
CA PHE A 177 3.41 4.59 -10.95
C PHE A 177 4.60 3.63 -11.05
N THR A 178 5.12 3.15 -9.92
CA THR A 178 6.29 2.26 -9.88
C THR A 178 6.00 0.92 -10.54
N PHE A 179 4.85 0.32 -10.24
CA PHE A 179 4.48 -1.01 -10.76
C PHE A 179 3.66 -0.97 -12.06
N ASP A 180 3.38 0.23 -12.58
CA ASP A 180 2.61 0.44 -13.82
C ASP A 180 1.21 -0.17 -13.75
N PHE A 181 0.52 0.09 -12.65
CA PHE A 181 -0.87 -0.31 -12.45
C PHE A 181 -1.81 0.77 -12.99
N THR A 182 -2.76 0.35 -13.83
CA THR A 182 -3.68 1.25 -14.56
C THR A 182 -5.12 1.22 -14.04
N GLY A 183 -5.37 0.44 -12.98
CA GLY A 183 -6.66 0.43 -12.29
C GLY A 183 -6.86 1.61 -11.35
N PRO A 184 -7.91 1.59 -10.52
CA PRO A 184 -8.17 2.63 -9.52
C PRO A 184 -7.00 2.81 -8.54
N SER A 185 -6.71 4.04 -8.13
CA SER A 185 -5.62 4.37 -7.23
C SER A 185 -6.11 5.34 -6.17
N TYR A 186 -6.48 4.84 -4.98
CA TYR A 186 -7.18 5.60 -3.95
C TYR A 186 -6.50 5.54 -2.58
N ALA A 187 -6.41 6.72 -1.96
CA ALA A 187 -6.07 6.88 -0.55
C ALA A 187 -7.40 7.05 0.19
N ILE A 188 -7.63 6.22 1.20
CA ILE A 188 -8.88 6.15 1.94
C ILE A 188 -8.59 6.46 3.41
N ASP A 189 -9.39 7.33 4.00
CA ASP A 189 -9.32 7.67 5.41
C ASP A 189 -10.69 7.47 6.05
N THR A 190 -10.82 6.37 6.78
CA THR A 190 -11.98 6.01 7.60
C THR A 190 -11.56 5.79 9.05
N ALA A 191 -10.50 6.49 9.48
CA ALA A 191 -9.83 6.29 10.76
C ALA A 191 -9.39 4.83 10.97
N CYS A 192 -9.89 4.15 12.01
CA CYS A 192 -9.39 2.84 12.43
C CYS A 192 -9.98 1.62 11.68
N SER A 193 -10.83 1.84 10.67
CA SER A 193 -11.63 0.79 10.00
C SER A 193 -11.06 0.35 8.66
#